data_AF-A0A6B2C023-F1
#
_entry.id   AF-A0A6B2C023-F1
#
_cell.length_a   1.000
_cell.length_b   1.000
_cell.length_c   1.000
_cell.angle_alpha   90.00
_cell.angle_beta   90.00
_cell.angle_gamma   90.00
#
_symmetry.space_group_name_H-M   'P 1'
#
loop_
_entity.id
_entity.type
_entity.pdbx_description
1 polymer ?
#
loop_
_entity_poly.entity_id
_entity_poly.type
_entity_poly.pdbx_seq_one_letter_code
_entity_poly.pdbx_strand_id
1 'polypeptide(L)' 'MVKCPYCGYEGQFKVHKKWRFRFYDVERLECPKCGGVFNHYYGVSPGGKRSEYVIRVKPRVASAGHK' A
#
# COMPACT_ATOMS: atom_id res chain seq x y z
N MET A 1 -4.35 -0.24 -13.13
CA MET A 1 -3.99 1.03 -12.46
C MET A 1 -4.41 0.91 -11.02
N VAL A 2 -3.54 1.25 -10.07
CA VAL A 2 -3.84 1.12 -8.64
C VAL A 2 -4.93 2.14 -8.27
N LYS A 3 -5.90 1.70 -7.46
CA LYS A 3 -6.99 2.55 -6.97
C LYS A 3 -6.82 2.77 -5.47
N CYS A 4 -7.02 4.01 -5.02
CA CYS A 4 -7.00 4.32 -3.60
C CYS A 4 -8.10 3.52 -2.87
N PRO A 5 -7.76 2.66 -1.90
CA PRO A 5 -8.76 1.86 -1.19
C PRO A 5 -9.60 2.69 -0.21
N TYR A 6 -9.30 3.98 -0.03
CA TYR A 6 -10.02 4.88 0.87
C TYR A 6 -11.03 5.75 0.15
N CYS A 7 -10.62 6.45 -0.92
CA CYS A 7 -11.47 7.44 -1.62
C CYS A 7 -11.74 7.11 -3.10
N GLY A 8 -11.22 5.99 -3.60
CA GLY A 8 -11.43 5.56 -4.98
C GLY A 8 -10.67 6.36 -6.04
N TYR A 9 -9.76 7.27 -5.66
CA TYR A 9 -8.90 7.98 -6.62
C TYR A 9 -8.06 7.00 -7.45
N GLU A 10 -7.94 7.28 -8.74
CA GLU A 10 -7.11 6.53 -9.70
C GLU A 10 -6.14 7.54 -10.33
N GLY A 11 -4.85 7.22 -10.33
CA GLY A 11 -3.81 8.13 -10.82
C GLY A 11 -2.45 7.81 -10.20
N GLN A 12 -1.56 8.81 -10.19
CA GLN A 12 -0.24 8.66 -9.57
C GLN A 12 -0.34 8.84 -8.05
N PHE A 13 0.36 7.95 -7.34
CA PHE A 13 0.47 7.97 -5.89
C PHE A 13 1.89 8.33 -5.48
N LYS A 14 2.04 8.95 -4.33
CA LYS A 14 3.35 9.23 -3.76
C LYS A 14 3.91 7.95 -3.12
N VAL A 15 5.09 7.52 -3.54
CA VAL A 15 5.77 6.35 -2.96
C VAL A 15 6.58 6.78 -1.75
N HIS A 16 6.31 6.19 -0.59
CA HIS A 16 7.10 6.40 0.63
C HIS A 16 8.24 5.41 0.80
N LYS A 17 7.99 4.14 0.48
CA LYS A 17 8.95 3.06 0.70
C LYS A 17 8.66 1.93 -0.27
N LYS A 18 9.71 1.27 -0.75
CA LYS A 18 9.63 0.01 -1.48
C LYS A 18 10.37 -1.09 -0.71
N TRP A 19 9.85 -2.31 -0.72
CA TRP A 19 10.54 -3.48 -0.15
C TRP A 19 10.03 -4.76 -0.81
N ARG A 20 10.76 -5.85 -0.62
CA ARG A 20 10.35 -7.18 -1.05
C ARG A 20 9.79 -7.98 0.13
N PHE A 21 8.71 -8.72 -0.12
CA PHE A 21 8.15 -9.66 0.83
C PHE A 21 7.81 -10.97 0.11
N ARG A 22 8.61 -12.02 0.36
CA ARG A 22 8.56 -13.27 -0.42
C ARG A 22 8.73 -12.98 -1.91
N PHE A 23 7.77 -13.37 -2.74
CA PHE A 23 7.74 -13.13 -4.18
C PHE A 23 7.07 -11.79 -4.57
N TYR A 24 6.62 -11.00 -3.60
CA TYR A 24 6.00 -9.70 -3.86
C TYR A 24 7.03 -8.58 -3.80
N ASP A 25 6.94 -7.67 -4.76
CA ASP A 25 7.37 -6.29 -4.62
C ASP A 25 6.23 -5.50 -3.96
N VAL A 26 6.60 -4.70 -2.97
CA VAL A 26 5.64 -3.95 -2.16
C VAL A 26 6.00 -2.47 -2.19
N GLU A 27 5.03 -1.65 -2.55
CA GLU A 27 5.14 -0.19 -2.49
C GLU A 27 4.17 0.36 -1.45
N ARG A 28 4.68 1.19 -0.53
CA ARG A 28 3.83 2.01 0.34
C ARG A 28 3.50 3.30 -0.37
N LEU A 29 2.22 3.47 -0.66
CA LEU A 29 1.66 4.56 -1.44
C LEU A 29 0.83 5.50 -0.56
N GLU A 30 0.92 6.79 -0.83
CA GLU A 30 0.08 7.85 -0.26
C GLU A 30 -0.79 8.46 -1.36
N CYS A 31 -2.10 8.55 -1.06
CA CYS A 31 -3.07 9.15 -1.95
C CYS A 31 -2.99 10.68 -1.89
N PRO A 32 -2.72 11.37 -3.01
CA PRO A 32 -2.67 12.84 -3.01
C PRO A 32 -4.04 13.48 -2.76
N LYS A 33 -5.13 12.75 -2.99
CA LYS A 33 -6.51 13.25 -2.81
C LYS A 33 -6.98 13.23 -1.36
N CYS A 34 -6.61 12.21 -0.58
CA CYS A 34 -7.14 12.02 0.77
C CYS A 34 -6.09 11.77 1.86
N GLY A 35 -4.79 11.78 1.52
CA GLY A 35 -3.69 11.49 2.46
C GLY A 35 -3.65 10.03 2.94
N GLY A 36 -4.49 9.15 2.39
CA GLY A 36 -4.59 7.75 2.81
C GLY A 36 -3.34 6.97 2.41
N VAL A 37 -2.71 6.31 3.39
CA VAL A 37 -1.53 5.47 3.18
C VAL A 37 -1.93 4.00 3.08
N PHE A 38 -1.51 3.33 2.01
CA PHE A 38 -1.79 1.91 1.78
C PHE A 38 -0.59 1.22 1.14
N ASN A 39 -0.54 -0.11 1.22
CA ASN A 39 0.49 -0.90 0.56
C ASN A 39 -0.10 -1.51 -0.72
N HIS A 40 0.66 -1.46 -1.80
CA HIS A 40 0.39 -2.15 -3.06
C HIS A 40 1.36 -3.32 -3.18
N TYR A 41 0.82 -4.53 -3.31
CA TYR A 41 1.55 -5.77 -3.47
C TYR A 41 1.38 -6.23 -4.91
N TYR A 42 2.48 -6.54 -5.59
CA TYR A 42 2.46 -7.16 -6.91
C TYR A 42 3.63 -8.11 -7.06
N GLY A 43 3.45 -9.17 -7.85
CA GLY A 43 4.52 -10.14 -8.08
C GLY A 43 4.04 -11.39 -8.80
N VAL A 44 5.01 -12.24 -9.12
CA VAL A 44 4.78 -13.55 -9.74
C VAL A 44 5.17 -14.62 -8.73
N SER A 45 4.24 -15.48 -8.36
CA SER A 45 4.53 -16.62 -7.47
C SER A 45 5.54 -17.57 -8.13
N PRO A 46 6.26 -18.41 -7.35
CA PRO A 46 7.15 -19.42 -7.92
C PRO A 46 6.47 -20.36 -8.93
N GLY A 47 5.15 -20.57 -8.80
CA GLY A 47 4.34 -21.34 -9.76
C GLY A 47 3.90 -20.55 -11.00
N GLY A 48 4.46 -19.36 -11.24
CA GLY A 48 4.18 -18.55 -12.44
C GLY A 48 2.91 -17.71 -12.39
N LYS A 49 2.09 -17.83 -11.32
CA LYS A 49 0.84 -17.06 -11.20
C LYS A 49 1.12 -15.62 -10.76
N ARG A 50 0.63 -14.66 -11.54
CA ARG A 50 0.63 -13.22 -11.19
C ARG A 50 -0.39 -12.93 -10.09
N SER A 51 -0.02 -12.11 -9.13
CA SER A 51 -0.88 -11.66 -8.03
C SER A 51 -0.64 -10.17 -7.79
N GLU A 52 -1.73 -9.41 -7.65
CA GLU A 52 -1.71 -7.97 -7.40
C GLU A 52 -2.89 -7.58 -6.50
N TYR A 53 -2.63 -6.83 -5.42
CA TYR A 53 -3.67 -6.34 -4.52
C TYR A 53 -3.19 -5.16 -3.66
N VAL A 54 -4.14 -4.47 -3.01
CA VAL A 54 -3.86 -3.37 -2.08
C VAL A 54 -4.33 -3.71 -0.66
N ILE A 55 -3.58 -3.26 0.34
CA ILE A 55 -3.93 -3.39 1.77
C ILE A 55 -3.91 -2.00 2.41
N ARG A 56 -5.04 -1.62 3.03
CA ARG A 56 -5.14 -0.41 3.86
C ARG A 56 -4.17 -0.51 5.04
N VAL A 57 -3.31 0.49 5.24
CA VAL A 57 -2.50 0.59 6.45
C VAL A 57 -3.35 1.33 7.48
N LYS A 58 -3.81 0.63 8.53
CA LYS A 58 -4.42 1.32 9.67
C LYS A 58 -3.36 2.22 10.31
N PRO A 59 -3.64 3.51 10.57
CA PRO A 59 -2.77 4.31 11.42
C PRO A 59 -2.55 3.53 12.72
N ARG A 60 -1.30 3.35 13.13
CA ARG A 60 -1.05 2.94 14.51
C ARG A 60 -1.66 4.05 15.35
N VAL A 61 -2.67 3.74 16.15
CA VAL A 61 -3.14 4.65 17.18
C VAL A 61 -1.89 4.98 17.97
N ALA A 62 -1.41 6.22 17.88
CA ALA A 62 -0.33 6.65 18.74
C ALA A 62 -0.88 6.41 20.15
N SER A 63 -0.28 5.49 20.90
CA SER A 63 -0.55 5.38 22.32
C SER A 63 -0.32 6.78 22.86
N ALA A 64 -1.41 7.48 23.18
CA ALA A 64 -1.35 8.74 23.88
C ALA A 64 -0.56 8.44 25.15
N GLY A 65 0.70 8.87 25.18
CA GLY A 65 1.51 8.75 26.36
C GLY A 65 0.75 9.41 27.49
N HIS A 66 0.32 8.61 28.47
CA HIS A 66 -0.02 9.16 29.77
C HIS A 66 1.27 9.87 30.24
N LYS A 67 1.20 11.19 30.28
CA LYS A 67 2.15 12.00 31.05
C LYS A 67 1.98 11.70 32.53
#